data_AF-A0A6L4YQQ5-F1
#
_entry.id   AF-A0A6L4YQQ5-F1
#
_cell.length_a   1.000
_cell.length_b   1.000
_cell.length_c   1.000
_cell.angle_alpha   90.00
_cell.angle_beta   90.00
_cell.angle_gamma   90.00
#
_symmetry.space_group_name_H-M   'P 1'
#
loop_
_entity.id
_entity.type
_entity.pdbx_description
1 polymer ?
#
loop_
_entity_poly.entity_id
_entity_poly.type
_entity_poly.pdbx_seq_one_letter_code
_entity_poly.pdbx_strand_id
1 'polypeptide(L)'
;MLNQIKLELKTSDYQVYIPGSSIKGALRTAWLYKQCCNGKTLNDESKKRIEEEIKQAEQNRYDAEKTARFVDERIAGYSLGSDPPNDKYDFAIHNLFRVLQIKDSQLLEADKVLGIVAERMFKGIIPVKTTKTTATANIPPPRFDKTPNFYEVIQPEVTFEGRLSLDRLLLEDNRAKKNLGWYDDQVEFSLDKLCQATNQFAKDICEWETNYFGSFPQSPMCNIQEVVKFYQDLLQKIKNCPSNTIYLSLGHGSGWHKLTIGLLLQNDPNWQKLADTLKITDNFSCQYPKTRKLPLSN
;
A
#
# COMPACT_ATOMS: atom_id res chain seq x y z
N MET A 1 -25.36 -0.83 -21.87
CA MET A 1 -24.82 -0.52 -20.52
C MET A 1 -24.39 0.93 -20.56
N LEU A 2 -24.98 1.80 -19.72
CA LEU A 2 -24.49 3.16 -19.56
C LEU A 2 -23.09 3.10 -18.96
N ASN A 3 -22.10 3.68 -19.63
CA ASN A 3 -20.75 3.80 -19.10
C ASN A 3 -20.80 4.76 -17.92
N GLN A 4 -20.72 4.24 -16.70
CA GLN A 4 -20.67 5.05 -15.48
C GLN A 4 -19.24 5.58 -15.30
N ILE A 5 -19.11 6.89 -15.18
CA ILE A 5 -17.85 7.55 -14.81
C ILE A 5 -17.82 7.67 -13.29
N LYS A 6 -16.74 7.21 -12.67
CA LYS A 6 -16.45 7.46 -11.25
C LYS A 6 -15.71 8.79 -11.12
N LEU A 7 -16.22 9.68 -10.27
CA LEU A 7 -15.76 11.06 -10.15
C LEU A 7 -14.58 11.18 -9.18
N GLU A 8 -13.73 12.17 -9.41
CA GLU A 8 -12.68 12.59 -8.49
C GLU A 8 -13.28 13.40 -7.34
N LEU A 9 -12.61 13.44 -6.19
CA LEU A 9 -13.09 14.20 -5.04
C LEU A 9 -13.02 15.71 -5.30
N LYS A 10 -14.12 16.42 -5.00
CA LYS A 10 -14.26 17.86 -5.19
C LYS A 10 -14.96 18.51 -4.00
N THR A 11 -14.73 19.81 -3.83
CA THR A 11 -15.52 20.66 -2.93
C THR A 11 -16.91 20.93 -3.52
N SER A 12 -17.80 21.55 -2.73
CA SER A 12 -19.11 22.02 -3.22
C SER A 12 -19.00 23.00 -4.38
N ASP A 13 -17.89 23.73 -4.45
CA ASP A 13 -17.61 24.75 -5.47
C ASP A 13 -16.89 24.15 -6.69
N TYR A 14 -16.93 22.81 -6.82
CA TYR A 14 -16.35 22.07 -7.95
C TYR A 14 -14.82 22.25 -8.09
N GLN A 15 -14.12 22.44 -6.97
CA GLN A 15 -12.67 22.51 -6.94
C GLN A 15 -12.06 21.18 -6.46
N VAL A 16 -10.95 20.78 -7.09
CA VAL A 16 -10.23 19.53 -6.81
C VAL A 16 -9.13 19.81 -5.79
N TYR A 17 -8.90 18.84 -4.92
CA TYR A 17 -7.80 18.86 -3.98
C TYR A 17 -7.37 17.43 -3.65
N ILE A 18 -6.16 17.28 -3.12
CA ILE A 18 -5.67 16.03 -2.55
C ILE A 18 -5.93 16.06 -1.04
N PRO A 19 -6.76 15.14 -0.50
CA PRO A 19 -6.99 15.07 0.93
C PRO A 19 -5.71 14.75 1.70
N GLY A 20 -5.46 15.47 2.79
CA GLY A 20 -4.36 15.21 3.70
C GLY A 20 -4.45 13.81 4.33
N SER A 21 -5.67 13.29 4.50
CA SER A 21 -5.93 11.92 4.96
C SER A 21 -5.43 10.86 3.98
N SER A 22 -5.58 11.07 2.67
CA SER A 22 -5.08 10.17 1.62
C SER A 22 -3.55 10.11 1.62
N ILE A 23 -2.89 11.27 1.73
CA ILE A 23 -1.43 11.36 1.84
C ILE A 23 -0.95 10.69 3.13
N LYS A 24 -1.62 10.97 4.26
CA LYS A 24 -1.29 10.41 5.57
C LYS A 24 -1.42 8.89 5.60
N GLY A 25 -2.46 8.35 4.98
CA GLY A 25 -2.68 6.90 4.85
C GLY A 25 -1.54 6.21 4.10
N ALA A 26 -1.14 6.74 2.95
CA ALA A 26 -0.06 6.14 2.18
C ALA A 26 1.31 6.25 2.88
N LEU A 27 1.60 7.38 3.55
CA LEU A 27 2.80 7.53 4.38
C LEU A 27 2.81 6.55 5.57
N ARG A 28 1.64 6.33 6.18
CA ARG A 28 1.46 5.34 7.26
C ARG A 28 1.79 3.93 6.79
N THR A 29 1.29 3.53 5.63
CA THR A 29 1.59 2.21 5.05
C THR A 29 3.08 2.04 4.78
N ALA A 30 3.74 3.06 4.21
CA ALA A 30 5.17 2.98 3.92
C ALA A 30 6.03 2.90 5.19
N TRP A 31 5.67 3.67 6.23
CA TRP A 31 6.33 3.57 7.52
C TRP A 31 6.11 2.22 8.18
N LEU A 32 4.88 1.71 8.18
CA LEU A 32 4.54 0.38 8.70
C LEU A 32 5.35 -0.71 7.99
N TYR A 33 5.43 -0.66 6.66
CA TYR A 33 6.27 -1.56 5.87
C TYR A 33 7.73 -1.53 6.34
N LYS A 34 8.30 -0.34 6.55
CA LYS A 34 9.67 -0.20 7.06
C LYS A 34 9.85 -0.80 8.45
N GLN A 35 8.89 -0.61 9.35
CA GLN A 35 8.93 -1.16 10.71
C GLN A 35 8.78 -2.68 10.76
N CYS A 36 8.09 -3.29 9.79
CA CYS A 36 7.93 -4.74 9.71
C CYS A 36 9.07 -5.45 8.96
N CYS A 37 9.96 -4.71 8.32
CA CYS A 37 10.89 -5.22 7.33
C CYS A 37 12.29 -5.51 7.91
N ASN A 38 12.84 -6.68 7.59
CA ASN A 38 14.27 -6.96 7.61
C ASN A 38 14.74 -7.31 6.18
N GLY A 39 15.28 -6.33 5.47
CA GLY A 39 15.63 -6.47 4.04
C GLY A 39 14.41 -6.52 3.12
N LYS A 40 13.98 -7.72 2.69
CA LYS A 40 12.78 -7.94 1.83
C LYS A 40 11.80 -8.94 2.44
N THR A 41 11.96 -9.25 3.73
CA THR A 41 11.12 -10.20 4.47
C THR A 41 10.68 -9.57 5.78
N LEU A 42 9.71 -10.20 6.45
CA LEU A 42 9.30 -9.79 7.79
C LEU A 42 10.45 -9.95 8.79
N ASN A 43 10.57 -8.99 9.71
CA ASN A 43 11.39 -9.16 10.90
C ASN A 43 10.73 -10.13 11.90
N ASP A 44 11.53 -10.66 12.82
CA ASP A 44 11.09 -11.77 13.68
C ASP A 44 10.00 -11.35 14.68
N GLU A 45 10.01 -10.09 15.13
CA GLU A 45 8.94 -9.56 15.97
C GLU A 45 7.60 -9.50 15.22
N SER A 46 7.60 -9.00 13.98
CA SER A 46 6.39 -8.94 13.16
C SER A 46 5.86 -10.33 12.83
N LYS A 47 6.74 -11.30 12.54
CA LYS A 47 6.35 -12.71 12.35
C LYS A 47 5.66 -13.27 13.59
N LYS A 48 6.28 -13.11 14.76
CA LYS A 48 5.74 -13.59 16.03
C LYS A 48 4.35 -13.01 16.30
N ARG A 49 4.17 -11.70 16.08
CA ARG A 49 2.87 -11.02 16.24
C ARG A 49 1.82 -11.55 15.27
N ILE A 50 2.17 -11.73 13.99
CA ILE A 50 1.27 -12.33 12.99
C ILE A 50 0.85 -13.74 13.42
N GLU A 51 1.77 -14.57 13.91
CA GLU A 51 1.46 -15.91 14.39
C GLU A 51 0.52 -15.92 15.60
N GLU A 52 0.69 -14.99 16.53
CA GLU A 52 -0.19 -14.82 17.70
C GLU A 52 -1.60 -14.40 17.28
N GLU A 53 -1.72 -13.47 16.33
CA GLU A 53 -3.02 -13.04 15.79
C GLU A 53 -3.73 -14.17 15.04
N ILE A 54 -3.01 -14.97 14.25
CA ILE A 54 -3.57 -16.16 13.57
C ILE A 54 -4.12 -17.13 14.62
N LYS A 55 -3.36 -17.42 15.69
CA LYS A 55 -3.80 -18.32 16.76
C LYS A 55 -5.08 -17.81 17.45
N GLN A 56 -5.15 -16.50 17.74
CA GLN A 56 -6.32 -15.88 18.36
C GLN A 56 -7.53 -15.93 17.42
N ALA A 57 -7.34 -15.66 16.13
CA ALA A 57 -8.37 -15.76 15.09
C ALA A 57 -8.98 -17.18 15.02
N GLU A 58 -8.13 -18.20 15.01
CA GLU A 58 -8.55 -19.61 14.98
C GLU A 58 -9.35 -20.01 16.23
N GLN A 59 -8.92 -19.55 17.41
CA GLN A 59 -9.57 -19.86 18.69
C GLN A 59 -10.92 -19.18 18.84
N ASN A 60 -11.05 -17.94 18.35
CA ASN A 60 -12.21 -17.11 18.63
C ASN A 60 -13.43 -17.43 17.76
N ARG A 61 -13.30 -18.22 16.67
CA ARG A 61 -14.41 -18.53 15.72
C ARG A 61 -15.25 -17.30 15.32
N TYR A 62 -14.66 -16.11 15.36
CA TYR A 62 -15.34 -14.87 15.01
C TYR A 62 -15.48 -14.76 13.49
N ASP A 63 -16.45 -13.96 13.07
CA ASP A 63 -16.62 -13.53 11.68
C ASP A 63 -15.27 -13.12 11.07
N ALA A 64 -14.87 -13.82 10.00
CA ALA A 64 -13.58 -13.65 9.35
C ALA A 64 -13.33 -12.20 8.90
N GLU A 65 -14.39 -11.46 8.58
CA GLU A 65 -14.29 -10.04 8.19
C GLU A 65 -13.91 -9.14 9.38
N LYS A 66 -14.49 -9.38 10.56
CA LYS A 66 -14.08 -8.69 11.79
C LYS A 66 -12.65 -9.06 12.13
N THR A 67 -12.32 -10.35 12.08
CA THR A 67 -10.98 -10.86 12.36
C THR A 67 -9.92 -10.22 11.44
N ALA A 68 -10.15 -10.12 10.14
CA ALA A 68 -9.22 -9.48 9.21
C ALA A 68 -8.98 -7.99 9.50
N ARG A 69 -10.05 -7.25 9.81
CA ARG A 69 -9.92 -5.84 10.19
C ARG A 69 -9.13 -5.68 11.49
N PHE A 70 -9.38 -6.53 12.47
CA PHE A 70 -8.66 -6.53 13.74
C PHE A 70 -7.17 -6.89 13.58
N VAL A 71 -6.83 -7.85 12.72
CA VAL A 71 -5.41 -8.24 12.51
C VAL A 71 -4.62 -7.11 11.85
N ASP A 72 -5.16 -6.45 10.83
CA ASP A 72 -4.48 -5.31 10.18
C ASP A 72 -4.34 -4.11 11.14
N GLU A 73 -5.42 -3.78 11.88
CA GLU A 73 -5.40 -2.72 12.90
C GLU A 73 -4.42 -3.02 14.03
N ARG A 74 -4.28 -4.28 14.46
CA ARG A 74 -3.38 -4.68 15.53
C ARG A 74 -1.93 -4.72 15.08
N ILE A 75 -1.61 -5.31 13.92
CA ILE A 75 -0.25 -5.26 13.36
C ILE A 75 0.17 -3.79 13.19
N ALA A 76 -0.70 -2.96 12.63
CA ALA A 76 -0.44 -1.52 12.52
C ALA A 76 -0.31 -0.84 13.88
N GLY A 77 -1.15 -1.16 14.86
CA GLY A 77 -1.09 -0.61 16.21
C GLY A 77 0.25 -0.91 16.87
N TYR A 78 0.61 -2.18 16.92
CA TYR A 78 1.83 -2.69 17.50
C TYR A 78 3.10 -2.08 16.89
N SER A 79 3.15 -1.95 15.57
CA SER A 79 4.30 -1.36 14.85
C SER A 79 4.30 0.17 14.84
N LEU A 80 3.24 0.82 15.33
CA LEU A 80 3.11 2.27 15.39
C LEU A 80 2.98 2.82 16.82
N GLY A 81 3.31 1.99 17.83
CA GLY A 81 3.40 2.42 19.23
C GLY A 81 2.23 2.10 20.13
N SER A 82 1.22 1.38 19.63
CA SER A 82 0.12 0.88 20.45
C SER A 82 0.49 -0.52 20.95
N ASP A 83 1.00 -0.62 22.17
CA ASP A 83 0.87 -1.87 22.94
C ASP A 83 -0.38 -1.73 23.81
N PRO A 84 -1.53 -2.35 23.47
CA PRO A 84 -2.73 -2.20 24.27
C PRO A 84 -2.58 -3.01 25.57
N PRO A 85 -2.58 -2.38 26.75
CA PRO A 85 -2.76 -3.13 27.98
C PRO A 85 -4.24 -3.52 28.07
N ASN A 86 -4.60 -4.75 27.67
CA ASN A 86 -5.86 -5.45 27.96
C ASN A 86 -7.23 -4.75 27.74
N ASP A 87 -7.29 -3.47 27.39
CA ASP A 87 -8.52 -2.69 27.35
C ASP A 87 -8.80 -2.13 25.95
N LYS A 88 -10.04 -2.36 25.54
CA LYS A 88 -10.59 -2.19 24.18
C LYS A 88 -10.69 -0.75 23.67
N TYR A 89 -10.06 0.23 24.32
CA TYR A 89 -10.34 1.63 24.03
C TYR A 89 -9.07 2.43 23.77
N ASP A 90 -8.92 2.74 22.48
CA ASP A 90 -8.20 3.87 21.90
C ASP A 90 -6.78 3.64 21.36
N PHE A 91 -6.67 2.74 20.38
CA PHE A 91 -5.52 2.63 19.46
C PHE A 91 -5.12 3.98 18.84
N ALA A 92 -6.06 4.93 18.71
CA ALA A 92 -5.74 6.22 18.13
C ALA A 92 -4.81 7.00 19.07
N ILE A 93 -5.05 6.99 20.38
CA ILE A 93 -4.24 7.75 21.35
C ILE A 93 -2.76 7.40 21.26
N HIS A 94 -2.43 6.10 21.20
CA HIS A 94 -1.06 5.58 21.20
C HIS A 94 -0.36 5.61 19.83
N ASN A 95 -1.06 6.07 18.79
CA ASN A 95 -0.59 5.99 17.41
C ASN A 95 0.46 7.09 17.13
N LEU A 96 1.68 6.69 16.80
CA LEU A 96 2.78 7.59 16.43
C LEU A 96 2.37 8.60 15.34
N PHE A 97 1.53 8.19 14.38
CA PHE A 97 1.09 9.08 13.30
C PHE A 97 0.21 10.25 13.77
N ARG A 98 -0.15 10.35 15.06
CA ARG A 98 -0.74 11.57 15.63
C ARG A 98 0.20 12.77 15.53
N VAL A 99 1.51 12.56 15.61
CA VAL A 99 2.49 13.65 15.48
C VAL A 99 2.55 14.20 14.06
N LEU A 100 2.17 13.40 13.06
CA LEU A 100 2.19 13.80 11.65
C LEU A 100 0.92 14.57 11.32
N GLN A 101 1.07 15.88 11.07
CA GLN A 101 -0.01 16.76 10.65
C GLN A 101 0.10 17.00 9.14
N ILE A 102 -0.96 16.68 8.41
CA ILE A 102 -1.06 16.90 6.97
C ILE A 102 -2.37 17.64 6.70
N LYS A 103 -2.25 18.82 6.10
CA LYS A 103 -3.43 19.56 5.62
C LYS A 103 -3.82 19.07 4.23
N ASP A 104 -5.10 19.24 3.92
CA ASP A 104 -5.56 19.17 2.54
C ASP A 104 -4.75 20.13 1.66
N SER A 105 -4.55 19.74 0.39
CA SER A 105 -3.81 20.59 -0.55
C SER A 105 -4.59 21.85 -0.92
N GLN A 106 -3.94 22.72 -1.69
CA GLN A 106 -4.59 23.80 -2.42
C GLN A 106 -5.74 23.28 -3.26
N LEU A 107 -6.77 24.12 -3.41
CA LEU A 107 -7.91 23.89 -4.29
C LEU A 107 -7.56 24.33 -5.71
N LEU A 108 -7.81 23.47 -6.70
CA LEU A 108 -7.61 23.78 -8.12
C LEU A 108 -8.93 23.66 -8.89
N GLU A 109 -9.07 24.41 -9.97
CA GLU A 109 -10.27 24.34 -10.82
C GLU A 109 -10.31 23.01 -11.59
N ALA A 110 -11.41 22.26 -11.44
CA ALA A 110 -11.53 20.90 -11.93
C ALA A 110 -11.35 20.76 -13.45
N ASP A 111 -11.88 21.72 -14.21
CA ASP A 111 -11.81 21.77 -15.67
C ASP A 111 -10.37 21.92 -16.20
N LYS A 112 -9.46 22.46 -15.38
CA LYS A 112 -8.04 22.64 -15.73
C LYS A 112 -7.16 21.44 -15.41
N VAL A 113 -7.57 20.59 -14.47
CA VAL A 113 -6.69 19.56 -13.90
C VAL A 113 -7.21 18.14 -14.05
N LEU A 114 -8.49 17.95 -14.36
CA LEU A 114 -9.09 16.63 -14.49
C LEU A 114 -9.11 16.15 -15.94
N GLY A 115 -8.97 14.85 -16.11
CA GLY A 115 -9.18 14.14 -17.37
C GLY A 115 -10.02 12.88 -17.13
N ILE A 116 -10.54 12.29 -18.20
CA ILE A 116 -11.22 11.00 -18.14
C ILE A 116 -10.27 9.92 -18.64
N VAL A 117 -10.08 8.88 -17.84
CA VAL A 117 -9.25 7.72 -18.18
C VAL A 117 -10.08 6.44 -18.14
N ALA A 118 -9.84 5.59 -19.13
CA ALA A 118 -10.35 4.22 -19.16
C ALA A 118 -9.36 3.29 -18.43
N GLU A 119 -9.81 2.65 -17.35
CA GLU A 119 -9.07 1.63 -16.62
C GLU A 119 -9.50 0.24 -17.09
N ARG A 120 -8.53 -0.65 -17.38
CA ARG A 120 -8.79 -2.07 -17.57
C ARG A 120 -8.13 -2.90 -16.49
N MET A 121 -8.81 -3.98 -16.11
CA MET A 121 -8.24 -4.96 -15.20
C MET A 121 -7.32 -5.89 -15.98
N PHE A 122 -6.02 -5.82 -15.69
CA PHE A 122 -5.04 -6.82 -16.09
C PHE A 122 -5.25 -8.10 -15.27
N LYS A 123 -5.30 -9.25 -15.95
CA LYS A 123 -5.38 -10.58 -15.35
C LYS A 123 -4.18 -11.41 -15.80
N GLY A 124 -3.23 -11.60 -14.90
CA GLY A 124 -2.06 -12.43 -15.11
C GLY A 124 -1.92 -13.50 -14.03
N ILE A 125 -1.61 -14.72 -14.42
CA ILE A 125 -1.43 -15.85 -13.51
C ILE A 125 0.02 -16.31 -13.60
N ILE A 126 0.78 -16.12 -12.52
CA ILE A 126 2.11 -16.70 -12.35
C ILE A 126 1.98 -17.84 -11.35
N PRO A 127 2.12 -19.11 -11.75
CA PRO A 127 2.03 -20.23 -10.84
C PRO A 127 3.11 -20.18 -9.75
N VAL A 128 2.76 -20.47 -8.51
CA VAL A 128 3.76 -20.64 -7.43
C VAL A 128 4.38 -22.03 -7.59
N LYS A 129 5.72 -22.10 -7.65
CA LYS A 129 6.42 -23.39 -7.74
C LYS A 129 6.15 -24.22 -6.48
N THR A 130 5.50 -25.36 -6.62
CA THR A 130 5.38 -26.34 -5.53
C THR A 130 6.57 -27.30 -5.60
N THR A 131 7.05 -27.76 -4.44
CA THR A 131 8.16 -28.73 -4.30
C THR A 131 7.96 -30.04 -5.08
N LYS A 132 6.75 -30.31 -5.58
CA LYS A 132 6.39 -31.52 -6.34
C LYS A 132 6.42 -31.35 -7.87
N THR A 133 6.77 -30.18 -8.40
CA THR A 133 6.77 -29.96 -9.87
C THR A 133 8.11 -29.41 -10.36
N THR A 134 8.91 -30.29 -10.98
CA THR A 134 10.16 -29.97 -11.69
C THR A 134 9.94 -29.45 -13.11
N ALA A 135 8.70 -29.41 -13.59
CA ALA A 135 8.35 -28.79 -14.87
C ALA A 135 8.29 -27.27 -14.70
N THR A 136 8.96 -26.51 -15.57
CA THR A 136 8.69 -25.09 -15.81
C THR A 136 7.21 -24.92 -16.10
N ALA A 137 6.43 -24.47 -15.12
CA ALA A 137 5.00 -24.26 -15.29
C ALA A 137 4.79 -23.25 -16.43
N ASN A 138 4.06 -23.64 -17.47
CA ASN A 138 3.71 -22.75 -18.56
C ASN A 138 2.89 -21.57 -18.00
N ILE A 139 3.45 -20.36 -18.09
CA ILE A 139 2.75 -19.14 -17.71
C ILE A 139 1.75 -18.82 -18.82
N PRO A 140 0.43 -18.83 -18.55
CA PRO A 140 -0.57 -18.52 -19.56
C PRO A 140 -0.43 -17.06 -20.02
N PRO A 141 -0.77 -16.76 -21.29
CA PRO A 141 -0.68 -15.39 -21.80
C PRO A 141 -1.59 -14.47 -20.99
N PRO A 142 -1.11 -13.28 -20.59
CA PRO A 142 -1.93 -12.33 -19.86
C PRO A 142 -3.00 -11.72 -20.75
N ARG A 143 -4.07 -11.23 -20.12
CA ARG A 143 -5.17 -10.53 -20.81
C ARG A 143 -5.70 -9.36 -20.00
N PHE A 144 -6.27 -8.39 -20.69
CA PHE A 144 -7.14 -7.38 -20.09
C PHE A 144 -8.59 -7.85 -20.10
N ASP A 145 -9.36 -7.44 -19.10
CA ASP A 145 -10.81 -7.56 -19.16
C ASP A 145 -11.40 -6.72 -20.30
N LYS A 146 -12.47 -7.24 -20.90
CA LYS A 146 -13.09 -6.63 -22.10
C LYS A 146 -13.76 -5.29 -21.81
N THR A 147 -14.28 -5.11 -20.59
CA THR A 147 -15.04 -3.93 -20.21
C THR A 147 -14.16 -2.97 -19.43
N PRO A 148 -13.90 -1.76 -19.95
CA PRO A 148 -13.21 -0.73 -19.18
C PRO A 148 -14.13 -0.13 -18.12
N ASN A 149 -13.52 0.35 -17.04
CA ASN A 149 -14.14 1.29 -16.12
C ASN A 149 -13.68 2.71 -16.47
N PHE A 150 -14.53 3.71 -16.31
CA PHE A 150 -14.15 5.10 -16.58
C PHE A 150 -14.02 5.88 -15.29
N TYR A 151 -12.96 6.65 -15.19
CA TYR A 151 -12.62 7.46 -14.03
C TYR A 151 -12.31 8.88 -14.49
N GLU A 152 -12.85 9.84 -13.75
CA GLU A 152 -12.26 11.17 -13.69
C GLU A 152 -11.01 11.09 -12.81
N VAL A 153 -9.89 11.63 -13.29
CA VAL A 153 -8.60 11.56 -12.61
C VAL A 153 -7.86 12.89 -12.75
N ILE A 154 -6.97 13.17 -11.79
CA ILE A 154 -5.99 14.25 -11.92
C ILE A 154 -5.03 13.90 -13.07
N GLN A 155 -4.86 14.82 -14.01
CA GLN A 155 -3.93 14.66 -15.13
C GLN A 155 -2.47 14.62 -14.64
N PRO A 156 -1.56 13.95 -15.37
CA PRO A 156 -0.14 13.99 -15.05
C PRO A 156 0.42 15.41 -14.98
N GLU A 157 1.48 15.60 -14.21
CA GLU A 157 2.24 16.87 -14.12
C GLU A 157 1.48 18.06 -13.49
N VAL A 158 0.29 17.81 -12.91
CA VAL A 158 -0.41 18.80 -12.09
C VAL A 158 0.28 18.94 -10.73
N THR A 159 0.52 20.20 -10.31
CA THR A 159 1.16 20.51 -9.03
C THR A 159 0.13 21.00 -8.00
N PHE A 160 0.17 20.39 -6.81
CA PHE A 160 -0.60 20.80 -5.65
C PHE A 160 0.33 21.26 -4.54
N GLU A 161 0.08 22.43 -3.98
CA GLU A 161 0.75 22.90 -2.77
C GLU A 161 0.00 22.42 -1.53
N GLY A 162 0.74 22.10 -0.46
CA GLY A 162 0.17 21.62 0.78
C GLY A 162 1.14 21.78 1.94
N ARG A 163 0.71 21.40 3.14
CA ARG A 163 1.55 21.50 4.34
C ARG A 163 1.60 20.18 5.09
N LEU A 164 2.82 19.77 5.39
CA LEU A 164 3.15 18.63 6.23
C LEU A 164 4.06 19.12 7.38
N SER A 165 3.74 18.76 8.61
CA SER A 165 4.55 19.10 9.79
C SER A 165 4.49 18.03 10.86
N LEU A 166 5.50 18.03 11.73
CA LEU A 166 5.53 17.22 12.95
C LEU A 166 5.12 18.04 14.16
N ASP A 167 4.25 17.49 14.98
CA ASP A 167 3.94 18.01 16.30
C ASP A 167 5.12 17.72 17.24
N ARG A 168 5.98 18.73 17.38
CA ARG A 168 7.20 18.63 18.21
C ARG A 168 6.88 18.47 19.69
N LEU A 169 5.78 19.03 20.17
CA LEU A 169 5.40 18.90 21.58
C LEU A 169 5.20 17.43 21.94
N LEU A 170 4.46 16.68 21.10
CA LEU A 170 4.25 15.25 21.30
C LEU A 170 5.55 14.43 21.18
N LEU A 171 6.47 14.84 20.30
CA LEU A 171 7.74 14.14 20.06
C LEU A 171 8.85 14.46 21.07
N GLU A 172 8.81 15.61 21.74
CA GLU A 172 9.90 16.09 22.59
C GLU A 172 9.53 16.07 24.07
N ASP A 173 8.24 16.19 24.42
CA ASP A 173 7.79 16.21 25.80
C ASP A 173 7.81 14.81 26.46
N ASN A 174 8.64 14.68 27.50
CA ASN A 174 8.81 13.41 28.22
C ASN A 174 7.54 12.91 28.92
N ARG A 175 6.62 13.80 29.32
CA ARG A 175 5.34 13.41 29.94
C ARG A 175 4.38 12.90 28.87
N ALA A 176 4.35 13.54 27.70
CA ALA A 176 3.59 13.08 26.55
C ALA A 176 4.05 11.68 26.11
N LYS A 177 5.36 11.47 25.94
CA LYS A 177 5.92 10.13 25.61
C LYS A 177 5.50 9.05 26.60
N LYS A 178 5.63 9.33 27.90
CA LYS A 178 5.24 8.39 28.97
C LYS A 178 3.75 8.05 28.94
N ASN A 179 2.89 9.05 28.73
CA ASN A 179 1.43 8.86 28.71
C ASN A 179 0.94 8.18 27.42
N LEU A 180 1.69 8.34 26.32
CA LEU A 180 1.38 7.72 25.03
C LEU A 180 1.99 6.32 24.89
N GLY A 181 2.82 5.89 25.85
CA GLY A 181 3.43 4.55 25.86
C GLY A 181 4.49 4.37 24.78
N TRP A 182 5.17 5.44 24.37
CA TRP A 182 6.14 5.37 23.28
C TRP A 182 7.55 4.95 23.75
N TYR A 183 8.16 3.97 23.07
CA TYR A 183 9.51 3.44 23.33
C TYR A 183 10.58 4.08 22.43
N ASP A 184 11.86 3.75 22.65
CA ASP A 184 13.03 4.39 22.03
C ASP A 184 13.00 4.39 20.48
N ASP A 185 12.45 3.36 19.84
CA ASP A 185 12.37 3.27 18.36
C ASP A 185 11.42 4.33 17.74
N GLN A 186 10.55 4.94 18.55
CA GLN A 186 9.63 5.99 18.12
C GLN A 186 10.22 7.39 18.30
N VAL A 187 11.24 7.53 19.15
CA VAL A 187 12.04 8.76 19.32
C VAL A 187 12.82 9.09 18.04
N GLU A 188 13.07 8.06 17.23
CA GLU A 188 13.74 8.18 15.95
C GLU A 188 12.85 8.75 14.82
N PHE A 189 11.53 8.83 15.01
CA PHE A 189 10.60 9.28 13.97
C PHE A 189 10.88 10.73 13.56
N SER A 190 11.20 10.91 12.28
CA SER A 190 11.54 12.19 11.68
C SER A 190 11.06 12.24 10.23
N LEU A 191 10.99 13.44 9.66
CA LEU A 191 10.64 13.61 8.25
C LEU A 191 11.65 12.91 7.34
N ASP A 192 12.94 12.94 7.67
CA ASP A 192 13.98 12.28 6.87
C ASP A 192 13.80 10.76 6.87
N LYS A 193 13.58 10.14 8.04
CA LYS A 193 13.32 8.70 8.10
C LYS A 193 12.00 8.34 7.42
N LEU A 194 10.97 9.18 7.52
CA LEU A 194 9.71 8.98 6.80
C LEU A 194 9.92 9.04 5.28
N CYS A 195 10.73 9.98 4.78
CA CYS A 195 11.07 10.07 3.36
C CYS A 195 11.84 8.83 2.90
N GLN A 196 12.82 8.38 3.68
CA GLN A 196 13.59 7.17 3.40
C GLN A 196 12.69 5.92 3.37
N ALA A 197 11.80 5.76 4.36
CA ALA A 197 10.85 4.65 4.42
C ALA A 197 9.90 4.66 3.20
N THR A 198 9.39 5.85 2.85
CA THR A 198 8.49 6.04 1.71
C THR A 198 9.15 5.66 0.39
N ASN A 199 10.36 6.16 0.13
CA ASN A 199 11.08 5.85 -1.10
C ASN A 199 11.57 4.40 -1.13
N GLN A 200 11.94 3.81 0.00
CA GLN A 200 12.28 2.38 0.04
C GLN A 200 11.08 1.52 -0.35
N PHE A 201 9.91 1.79 0.23
CA PHE A 201 8.69 1.06 -0.12
C PHE A 201 8.31 1.24 -1.60
N ALA A 202 8.41 2.47 -2.13
CA ALA A 202 8.17 2.73 -3.54
C ALA A 202 9.15 1.98 -4.47
N LYS A 203 10.44 1.89 -4.11
CA LYS A 203 11.44 1.10 -4.85
C LYS A 203 11.06 -0.38 -4.87
N ASP A 204 10.72 -0.94 -3.70
CA ASP A 204 10.37 -2.36 -3.59
C ASP A 204 9.11 -2.70 -4.40
N ILE A 205 8.12 -1.80 -4.43
CA ILE A 205 6.94 -1.91 -5.32
C ILE A 205 7.36 -1.90 -6.79
N CYS A 206 8.22 -0.96 -7.21
CA CYS A 206 8.64 -0.86 -8.61
C CYS A 206 9.41 -2.10 -9.06
N GLU A 207 10.32 -2.61 -8.22
CA GLU A 207 11.06 -3.84 -8.49
C GLU A 207 10.12 -5.04 -8.57
N TRP A 208 9.16 -5.15 -7.65
CA TRP A 208 8.17 -6.21 -7.65
C TRP A 208 7.30 -6.20 -8.92
N GLU A 209 6.74 -5.05 -9.28
CA GLU A 209 5.87 -4.94 -10.47
C GLU A 209 6.68 -5.16 -11.75
N THR A 210 7.92 -4.66 -11.84
CA THR A 210 8.83 -4.94 -12.97
C THR A 210 9.06 -6.43 -13.14
N ASN A 211 9.35 -7.15 -12.05
CA ASN A 211 9.56 -8.60 -12.08
C ASN A 211 8.28 -9.35 -12.45
N TYR A 212 7.14 -8.94 -11.88
CA TYR A 212 5.85 -9.56 -12.15
C TYR A 212 5.45 -9.42 -13.63
N PHE A 213 5.45 -8.20 -14.17
CA PHE A 213 5.10 -7.98 -15.56
C PHE A 213 6.16 -8.57 -16.51
N GLY A 214 7.44 -8.50 -16.17
CA GLY A 214 8.53 -9.08 -16.96
C GLY A 214 8.50 -10.62 -17.05
N SER A 215 7.77 -11.29 -16.16
CA SER A 215 7.64 -12.76 -16.15
C SER A 215 6.66 -13.29 -17.20
N PHE A 216 5.80 -12.44 -17.77
CA PHE A 216 4.83 -12.89 -18.77
C PHE A 216 5.45 -12.95 -20.17
N PRO A 217 5.06 -13.95 -21.00
CA PRO A 217 5.41 -13.94 -22.41
C PRO A 217 4.71 -12.79 -23.13
N GLN A 218 5.28 -12.39 -24.27
CA GLN A 218 4.64 -11.44 -25.18
C GLN A 218 3.25 -11.91 -25.59
N SER A 219 2.29 -11.01 -25.59
CA SER A 219 0.89 -11.30 -25.90
C SER A 219 0.34 -10.26 -26.88
N PRO A 220 -0.21 -10.67 -28.03
CA PRO A 220 -0.88 -9.73 -28.95
C PRO A 220 -2.15 -9.13 -28.33
N MET A 221 -2.64 -9.68 -27.21
CA MET A 221 -3.82 -9.18 -26.50
C MET A 221 -3.48 -8.14 -25.43
N CYS A 222 -2.20 -7.94 -25.10
CA CYS A 222 -1.77 -7.15 -23.95
C CYS A 222 -0.30 -6.71 -24.10
N ASN A 223 -0.07 -5.43 -24.40
CA ASN A 223 1.28 -4.86 -24.37
C ASN A 223 1.66 -4.47 -22.93
N ILE A 224 2.40 -5.36 -22.26
CA ILE A 224 2.91 -5.12 -20.90
C ILE A 224 4.27 -4.42 -20.88
N GLN A 225 4.95 -4.29 -22.03
CA GLN A 225 6.29 -3.70 -22.08
C GLN A 225 6.29 -2.23 -21.70
N GLU A 226 5.24 -1.49 -22.06
CA GLU A 226 5.05 -0.11 -21.61
C GLU A 226 4.93 -0.01 -20.08
N VAL A 227 4.27 -0.98 -19.45
CA VAL A 227 4.14 -1.04 -17.98
C VAL A 227 5.47 -1.35 -17.32
N VAL A 228 6.22 -2.32 -17.86
CA VAL A 228 7.57 -2.64 -17.40
C VAL A 228 8.47 -1.41 -17.50
N LYS A 229 8.47 -0.75 -18.67
CA LYS A 229 9.26 0.47 -18.89
C LYS A 229 8.87 1.58 -17.92
N PHE A 230 7.57 1.81 -17.70
CA PHE A 230 7.08 2.80 -16.73
C PHE A 230 7.68 2.57 -15.33
N TYR A 231 7.63 1.33 -14.81
CA TYR A 231 8.16 1.04 -13.48
C TYR A 231 9.69 1.09 -13.43
N GLN A 232 10.39 0.75 -14.52
CA GLN A 232 11.85 0.92 -14.62
C GLN A 232 12.24 2.39 -14.60
N ASP A 233 11.58 3.24 -15.38
CA ASP A 233 11.80 4.68 -15.43
C ASP A 233 11.48 5.32 -14.07
N LEU A 234 10.38 4.92 -13.43
CA LEU A 234 10.02 5.37 -12.10
C LEU A 234 11.05 4.93 -11.05
N LEU A 235 11.56 3.70 -11.11
CA LEU A 235 12.61 3.22 -10.22
C LEU A 235 13.88 4.06 -10.33
N GLN A 236 14.28 4.46 -11.54
CA GLN A 236 15.42 5.35 -11.74
C GLN A 236 15.15 6.75 -11.15
N LYS A 237 13.96 7.30 -11.37
CA LYS A 237 13.53 8.57 -10.76
C LYS A 237 13.60 8.54 -9.24
N ILE A 238 13.15 7.45 -8.59
CA ILE A 238 13.21 7.29 -7.14
C ILE A 238 14.67 7.14 -6.66
N LYS A 239 15.52 6.41 -7.39
CA LYS A 239 16.94 6.23 -7.03
C LYS A 239 17.74 7.53 -7.08
N ASN A 240 17.40 8.41 -8.01
CA ASN A 240 18.14 9.65 -8.27
C ASN A 240 17.50 10.90 -7.64
N CYS A 241 16.41 10.75 -6.88
CA CYS A 241 15.72 11.90 -6.30
C CYS A 241 16.47 12.48 -5.09
N PRO A 242 16.34 13.81 -4.85
CA PRO A 242 16.82 14.43 -3.63
C PRO A 242 16.20 13.83 -2.37
N SER A 243 16.89 13.93 -1.22
CA SER A 243 16.44 13.35 0.05
C SER A 243 15.09 13.90 0.56
N ASN A 244 14.70 15.11 0.14
CA ASN A 244 13.44 15.76 0.47
C ASN A 244 12.31 15.48 -0.54
N THR A 245 12.52 14.57 -1.49
CA THR A 245 11.52 14.16 -2.49
C THR A 245 11.05 12.76 -2.16
N ILE A 246 9.74 12.53 -2.23
CA ILE A 246 9.13 11.21 -2.00
C ILE A 246 8.26 10.78 -3.17
N TYR A 247 8.18 9.49 -3.40
CA TYR A 247 7.26 8.88 -4.37
C TYR A 247 6.21 8.05 -3.62
N LEU A 248 4.94 8.32 -3.91
CA LEU A 248 3.82 7.79 -3.15
C LEU A 248 2.72 7.33 -4.10
N SER A 249 2.12 6.19 -3.80
CA SER A 249 0.90 5.74 -4.48
C SER A 249 -0.30 6.29 -3.72
N LEU A 250 -1.17 7.03 -4.41
CA LEU A 250 -2.35 7.66 -3.81
C LEU A 250 -3.63 7.13 -4.45
N GLY A 251 -4.69 7.10 -3.65
CA GLY A 251 -6.06 6.94 -4.13
C GLY A 251 -6.38 5.59 -4.78
N HIS A 252 -7.45 5.62 -5.55
CA HIS A 252 -7.97 4.45 -6.28
C HIS A 252 -6.96 3.99 -7.33
N GLY A 253 -6.77 2.68 -7.44
CA GLY A 253 -5.81 2.06 -8.37
C GLY A 253 -4.51 1.58 -7.72
N SER A 254 -4.21 2.02 -6.48
CA SER A 254 -3.01 1.62 -5.74
C SER A 254 -2.90 0.09 -5.51
N GLY A 255 -4.02 -0.63 -5.41
CA GLY A 255 -4.01 -2.09 -5.27
C GLY A 255 -3.46 -2.57 -3.92
N TRP A 256 -3.51 -3.88 -3.67
CA TRP A 256 -3.26 -4.43 -2.33
C TRP A 256 -1.83 -4.20 -1.84
N HIS A 257 -0.82 -4.42 -2.69
CA HIS A 257 0.59 -4.27 -2.32
C HIS A 257 1.01 -2.85 -1.95
N LYS A 258 0.32 -1.83 -2.46
CA LYS A 258 0.65 -0.42 -2.17
C LYS A 258 -0.13 0.13 -0.98
N LEU A 259 -1.16 -0.58 -0.53
CA LEU A 259 -2.01 -0.20 0.61
C LEU A 259 -1.72 -0.99 1.88
N THR A 260 -0.95 -2.07 1.80
CA THR A 260 -0.66 -3.00 2.91
C THR A 260 0.82 -3.37 2.96
N ILE A 261 1.25 -4.09 4.00
CA ILE A 261 2.58 -4.73 4.08
C ILE A 261 2.68 -6.02 3.24
N GLY A 262 1.76 -6.22 2.30
CA GLY A 262 1.57 -7.47 1.58
C GLY A 262 2.78 -8.00 0.80
N LEU A 263 3.71 -7.12 0.40
CA LEU A 263 4.98 -7.51 -0.20
C LEU A 263 5.85 -8.34 0.75
N LEU A 264 5.83 -8.05 2.06
CA LEU A 264 6.57 -8.82 3.06
C LEU A 264 5.86 -10.14 3.39
N LEU A 265 4.53 -10.12 3.43
CA LEU A 265 3.72 -11.28 3.82
C LEU A 265 3.89 -12.46 2.85
N GLN A 266 3.99 -12.21 1.55
CA GLN A 266 4.03 -13.30 0.55
C GLN A 266 5.29 -14.17 0.59
N ASN A 267 6.37 -13.64 1.18
CA ASN A 267 7.59 -14.40 1.40
C ASN A 267 7.58 -15.17 2.72
N ASP A 268 6.53 -15.00 3.54
CA ASP A 268 6.42 -15.64 4.85
C ASP A 268 5.85 -17.07 4.75
N PRO A 269 6.42 -18.06 5.46
CA PRO A 269 5.88 -19.42 5.49
C PRO A 269 4.41 -19.51 5.96
N ASN A 270 3.96 -18.58 6.81
CA ASN A 270 2.58 -18.53 7.29
C ASN A 270 1.64 -17.78 6.34
N TRP A 271 2.10 -17.28 5.19
CA TRP A 271 1.28 -16.53 4.23
C TRP A 271 -0.04 -17.22 3.91
N GLN A 272 0.02 -18.50 3.53
CA GLN A 272 -1.16 -19.25 3.14
C GLN A 272 -2.17 -19.31 4.29
N LYS A 273 -1.68 -19.69 5.48
CA LYS A 273 -2.50 -19.75 6.69
C LYS A 273 -3.14 -18.41 7.03
N LEU A 274 -2.37 -17.32 6.93
CA LEU A 274 -2.85 -15.96 7.18
C LEU A 274 -3.95 -15.59 6.17
N ALA A 275 -3.67 -15.76 4.88
CA ALA A 275 -4.60 -15.40 3.82
C ALA A 275 -5.87 -16.27 3.81
N ASP A 276 -5.80 -17.53 4.20
CA ASP A 276 -6.96 -18.41 4.45
C ASP A 276 -7.78 -17.87 5.63
N THR A 277 -7.11 -17.59 6.75
CA THR A 277 -7.75 -17.09 7.98
C THR A 277 -8.47 -15.76 7.74
N LEU A 278 -7.86 -14.88 6.95
CA LEU A 278 -8.36 -13.55 6.63
C LEU A 278 -9.19 -13.48 5.35
N LYS A 279 -9.40 -14.61 4.65
CA LYS A 279 -10.10 -14.70 3.36
C LYS A 279 -9.60 -13.70 2.31
N ILE A 280 -8.28 -13.51 2.23
CA ILE A 280 -7.64 -12.57 1.29
C ILE A 280 -7.69 -13.10 -0.15
N THR A 281 -7.54 -14.42 -0.31
CA THR A 281 -7.59 -15.12 -1.59
C THR A 281 -8.02 -16.56 -1.37
N ASP A 282 -8.83 -17.08 -2.28
CA ASP A 282 -9.20 -18.51 -2.32
C ASP A 282 -8.23 -19.31 -3.21
N ASN A 283 -7.21 -18.66 -3.76
CA ASN A 283 -6.30 -19.28 -4.72
C ASN A 283 -4.82 -19.01 -4.38
N PHE A 284 -4.16 -20.04 -3.85
CA PHE A 284 -2.74 -20.06 -3.52
C PHE A 284 -1.86 -20.66 -4.62
N SER A 285 -2.46 -21.15 -5.70
CA SER A 285 -1.71 -21.74 -6.82
C SER A 285 -0.99 -20.70 -7.66
N CYS A 286 -1.27 -19.41 -7.47
CA CYS A 286 -0.63 -18.32 -8.19
C CYS A 286 -0.20 -17.18 -7.29
N GLN A 287 0.83 -16.45 -7.73
CA GLN A 287 1.32 -15.25 -7.08
C GLN A 287 0.19 -14.21 -6.94
N TYR A 288 0.00 -13.72 -5.71
CA TYR A 288 -1.02 -12.72 -5.38
C TYR A 288 -0.44 -11.29 -5.51
N PRO A 289 -1.24 -10.25 -5.77
CA PRO A 289 -2.59 -10.34 -6.34
C PRO A 289 -2.51 -10.90 -7.76
N LYS A 290 -3.61 -11.46 -8.24
CA LYS A 290 -3.76 -11.91 -9.65
C LYS A 290 -4.10 -10.75 -10.59
N THR A 291 -4.74 -9.72 -10.04
CA THR A 291 -5.33 -8.62 -10.81
C THR A 291 -4.59 -7.32 -10.54
N ARG A 292 -4.40 -6.53 -11.59
CA ARG A 292 -3.90 -5.14 -11.50
C ARG A 292 -4.83 -4.23 -12.27
N LYS A 293 -5.05 -3.03 -11.75
CA LYS A 293 -5.79 -1.97 -12.43
C LYS A 293 -4.79 -1.13 -13.21
N LEU A 294 -4.95 -1.04 -14.51
CA LEU A 294 -4.06 -0.25 -15.38
C LEU A 294 -4.88 0.72 -16.22
N PRO A 295 -4.48 2.00 -16.28
CA PRO A 295 -5.04 2.92 -17.24
C PRO A 295 -4.64 2.48 -18.66
N LEU A 296 -5.55 2.63 -19.61
CA LEU A 296 -5.23 2.46 -21.03
C LEU A 296 -4.41 3.68 -21.47
N SER A 297 -3.21 3.44 -22.01
CA SER A 297 -2.56 4.41 -22.88
C SER A 297 -3.42 4.59 -24.14
N ASN A 298 -3.68 5.84 -24.50
CA ASN A 298 -4.22 6.19 -25.83
C ASN A 298 -3.16 5.96 -26.91
#